data_AF-A0A1H0N499-F1
#
_entry.id   AF-A0A1H0N499-F1
#
_cell.length_a   1.000
_cell.length_b   1.000
_cell.length_c   1.000
_cell.angle_alpha   90.00
_cell.angle_beta   90.00
_cell.angle_gamma   90.00
#
_symmetry.space_group_name_H-M   'P 1'
#
loop_
_entity.id
_entity.type
_entity.pdbx_description
1 polymer ?
#
loop_
_entity_poly.entity_id
_entity_poly.type
_entity_poly.pdbx_seq_one_letter_code
_entity_poly.pdbx_strand_id
1 'polypeptide(L)'
;MTFDPVMYKTNRSAVYEHYNVYLSESQNFNSIQSVLVESRNKILSLWHYELLILQSSIEQWQTLMNDPSLNFRRGLCAKLLKLERAAIMDELDLSNGAVSNLFNESTKPNWPRPFQLSVLFEHPWQLVNYESPDPYSYLESPEYFEERVSKKMYLQDLVNERSKVTSIRGYVILDAPKLFLQESNAVTGRWVTTYPEFDYFEFHLNSEPLVNNVLRKGLQELFPLAKHVITTYRPFKPLTKRSLWVIVPKNENLPSYAGMLHELKEYREHTEYHRLR
;
A
#
# COMPACT_ATOMS: atom_id res chain seq x y z
N MET A 1 -23.72 -10.77 19.41
CA MET A 1 -23.71 -9.31 19.40
C MET A 1 -23.59 -8.84 17.95
N THR A 2 -24.67 -8.27 17.41
CA THR A 2 -24.67 -7.59 16.10
C THR A 2 -24.14 -6.18 16.32
N PHE A 3 -22.92 -5.90 15.87
CA PHE A 3 -22.32 -4.57 15.98
C PHE A 3 -22.62 -3.76 14.71
N ASP A 4 -23.12 -2.54 14.94
CA ASP A 4 -23.56 -1.57 13.95
C ASP A 4 -22.34 -0.90 13.28
N PRO A 5 -22.32 -0.68 11.95
CA PRO A 5 -21.30 0.10 11.21
C PRO A 5 -20.97 1.49 11.78
N VAL A 6 -21.72 1.99 12.77
CA VAL A 6 -21.51 3.25 13.49
C VAL A 6 -20.10 3.38 14.09
N MET A 7 -19.40 2.31 14.48
CA MET A 7 -18.02 2.41 15.00
C MET A 7 -17.05 3.10 14.01
N TYR A 8 -17.28 3.00 12.69
CA TYR A 8 -16.44 3.68 11.70
C TYR A 8 -16.78 5.17 11.54
N LYS A 9 -18.05 5.56 11.74
CA LYS A 9 -18.45 6.97 11.65
C LYS A 9 -17.88 7.81 12.80
N THR A 10 -17.79 7.26 14.01
CA THR A 10 -17.31 8.01 15.18
C THR A 10 -15.79 8.17 15.23
N ASN A 11 -15.02 7.47 14.38
CA ASN A 11 -13.56 7.53 14.38
C ASN A 11 -12.97 8.43 13.28
N ARG A 12 -13.70 8.65 12.18
CA ARG A 12 -13.21 9.45 11.03
C ARG A 12 -12.93 10.91 11.39
N SER A 13 -13.80 11.52 12.20
CA SER A 13 -13.64 12.91 12.66
C SER A 13 -12.37 13.10 13.49
N ALA A 14 -12.04 12.15 14.38
CA ALA A 14 -10.82 12.20 15.19
C ALA A 14 -9.55 12.03 14.33
N VAL A 15 -9.60 11.13 13.33
CA VAL A 15 -8.51 10.96 12.36
C VAL A 15 -8.26 12.25 11.57
N TYR A 16 -9.31 12.90 11.08
CA TYR A 16 -9.17 14.17 10.38
C TYR A 16 -8.76 15.32 11.30
N GLU A 17 -9.18 15.32 12.56
CA GLU A 17 -8.70 16.28 13.55
C GLU A 17 -7.18 16.17 13.73
N HIS A 18 -6.65 14.95 13.87
CA HIS A 18 -5.21 14.73 13.95
C HIS A 18 -4.50 15.21 12.68
N TYR A 19 -5.04 14.92 11.49
CA TYR A 19 -4.50 15.38 10.21
C TYR A 19 -4.51 16.91 10.09
N ASN A 20 -5.62 17.57 10.45
CA ASN A 20 -5.75 19.03 10.35
C ASN A 20 -4.80 19.75 11.31
N VAL A 21 -4.61 19.22 12.53
CA VAL A 21 -3.60 19.73 13.46
C VAL A 21 -2.21 19.60 12.86
N TYR A 22 -1.86 18.42 12.33
CA TYR A 22 -0.59 18.23 11.63
C TYR A 22 -0.40 19.22 10.48
N LEU A 23 -1.42 19.40 9.63
CA LEU A 23 -1.37 20.29 8.47
C LEU A 23 -1.10 21.73 8.90
N SER A 24 -1.86 22.22 9.88
CA SER A 24 -1.70 23.56 10.45
C SER A 24 -0.27 23.80 10.98
N GLU A 25 0.27 22.85 11.75
CA GLU A 25 1.61 22.98 12.32
C GLU A 25 2.72 22.86 11.26
N SER A 26 2.54 22.01 10.26
CA SER A 26 3.51 21.83 9.17
C SER A 26 3.63 23.05 8.24
N GLN A 27 2.54 23.82 8.09
CA GLN A 27 2.49 25.01 7.24
C GLN A 27 2.88 26.29 7.99
N ASN A 28 2.93 26.25 9.32
CA ASN A 28 3.28 27.41 10.14
C ASN A 28 4.80 27.61 10.15
N PHE A 29 5.26 28.68 9.49
CA PHE A 29 6.67 29.07 9.40
C PHE A 29 7.36 29.31 10.76
N ASN A 30 6.59 29.54 11.83
CA ASN A 30 7.08 29.79 13.18
C ASN A 30 6.78 28.63 14.16
N SER A 31 6.43 27.44 13.66
CA SER A 31 6.10 26.32 14.55
C SER A 31 7.32 25.93 15.41
N ILE A 32 7.07 25.70 16.70
CA ILE A 32 8.09 25.16 17.59
C ILE A 32 8.29 23.70 17.17
N GLN A 33 9.54 23.30 16.89
CA GLN A 33 9.88 21.97 16.37
C GLN A 33 9.29 20.82 17.22
N SER A 34 9.17 21.00 18.54
CA SER A 34 8.54 20.02 19.44
C SER A 34 7.06 19.79 19.13
N VAL A 35 6.31 20.83 18.76
CA VAL A 35 4.87 20.75 18.44
C VAL A 35 4.66 20.01 17.13
N LEU A 36 5.51 20.25 16.13
CA LEU A 36 5.48 19.50 14.87
C LEU A 36 5.85 18.02 15.06
N VAL A 37 6.78 17.71 15.97
CA VAL A 37 7.09 16.31 16.33
C VAL A 37 5.91 15.65 17.04
N GLU A 38 5.23 16.35 17.95
CA GLU A 38 4.03 15.85 18.61
C GLU A 38 2.89 15.58 17.63
N SER A 39 2.65 16.47 16.67
CA SER A 39 1.60 16.28 15.66
C SER A 39 1.91 15.08 14.74
N ARG A 40 3.16 14.92 14.30
CA ARG A 40 3.63 13.71 13.59
C ARG A 40 3.41 12.45 14.41
N ASN A 41 3.72 12.46 15.70
CA ASN A 41 3.52 11.32 16.58
C ASN A 41 2.04 10.97 16.76
N LYS A 42 1.13 11.95 16.74
CA LYS A 42 -0.32 11.70 16.73
C LYS A 42 -0.79 11.02 15.44
N ILE A 43 -0.24 11.38 14.28
CA ILE A 43 -0.53 10.64 13.04
C ILE A 43 0.06 9.22 13.12
N LEU A 44 1.30 9.07 13.58
CA LEU A 44 1.93 7.77 13.75
C LEU A 44 1.28 6.91 14.84
N SER A 45 0.47 7.46 15.74
CA SER A 45 -0.28 6.70 16.74
C SER A 45 -1.59 6.13 16.20
N LEU A 46 -2.14 6.68 15.10
CA LEU A 46 -3.34 6.19 14.41
C LEU A 46 -3.21 4.72 14.02
N TRP A 47 -4.17 3.90 14.37
CA TRP A 47 -4.20 2.48 14.02
C TRP A 47 -4.12 2.29 12.51
N HIS A 48 -3.68 1.12 12.07
CA HIS A 48 -3.54 0.83 10.65
C HIS A 48 -4.82 1.13 9.84
N TYR A 49 -6.00 0.75 10.33
CA TYR A 49 -7.28 1.01 9.65
C TYR A 49 -7.66 2.51 9.65
N GLU A 50 -7.15 3.30 10.59
CA GLU A 50 -7.33 4.76 10.64
C GLU A 50 -6.42 5.47 9.63
N LEU A 51 -5.21 4.96 9.40
CA LEU A 51 -4.34 5.49 8.33
C LEU A 51 -4.95 5.29 6.94
N LEU A 52 -5.75 4.24 6.72
CA LEU A 52 -6.45 4.02 5.46
C LEU A 52 -7.46 5.14 5.15
N ILE A 53 -8.04 5.77 6.17
CA ILE A 53 -8.94 6.93 6.00
C ILE A 53 -8.18 8.10 5.38
N LEU A 54 -6.94 8.35 5.82
CA LEU A 54 -6.09 9.39 5.23
C LEU A 54 -5.57 8.99 3.85
N GLN A 55 -5.27 7.70 3.66
CA GLN A 55 -4.87 7.16 2.35
C GLN A 55 -6.01 7.21 1.32
N SER A 56 -7.27 7.28 1.74
CA SER A 56 -8.41 7.30 0.82
C SER A 56 -8.45 8.58 -0.04
N SER A 57 -7.81 9.66 0.42
CA SER A 57 -7.56 10.87 -0.36
C SER A 57 -6.12 10.91 -0.84
N ILE A 58 -5.94 11.03 -2.16
CA ILE A 58 -4.60 11.11 -2.77
C ILE A 58 -3.87 12.35 -2.26
N GLU A 59 -4.57 13.48 -2.17
CA GLU A 59 -4.02 14.76 -1.71
C GLU A 59 -3.48 14.66 -0.27
N GLN A 60 -4.31 14.18 0.67
CA GLN A 60 -3.92 14.08 2.09
C GLN A 60 -2.73 13.15 2.26
N TRP A 61 -2.73 12.03 1.54
CA TRP A 61 -1.66 11.05 1.62
C TRP A 61 -0.35 11.58 1.00
N GLN A 62 -0.43 12.33 -0.10
CA GLN A 62 0.73 13.01 -0.67
C GLN A 62 1.30 14.07 0.27
N THR A 63 0.45 14.85 0.96
CA THR A 63 0.90 15.82 1.96
C THR A 63 1.72 15.15 3.07
N LEU A 64 1.25 14.01 3.58
CA LEU A 64 1.97 13.25 4.61
C LEU A 64 3.28 12.66 4.07
N MET A 65 3.28 12.16 2.84
CA MET A 65 4.46 11.56 2.21
C MET A 65 5.46 12.57 1.62
N ASN A 66 5.13 13.86 1.61
CA ASN A 66 6.04 14.96 1.32
C ASN A 66 6.64 15.60 2.57
N ASP A 67 6.33 15.10 3.77
CA ASP A 67 6.92 15.63 4.99
C ASP A 67 8.46 15.49 4.96
N PRO A 68 9.21 16.52 5.35
CA PRO A 68 10.67 16.48 5.28
C PRO A 68 11.30 15.40 6.17
N SER A 69 10.64 14.99 7.25
CA SER A 69 11.12 13.94 8.15
C SER A 69 11.05 12.56 7.49
N LEU A 70 12.21 12.01 7.15
CA LEU A 70 12.35 10.66 6.64
C LEU A 70 11.82 9.61 7.63
N ASN A 71 12.09 9.79 8.92
CA ASN A 71 11.61 8.85 9.96
C ASN A 71 10.08 8.84 10.05
N PHE A 72 9.43 9.99 9.87
CA PHE A 72 7.98 10.07 9.85
C PHE A 72 7.39 9.32 8.64
N ARG A 73 7.88 9.61 7.43
CA ARG A 73 7.42 8.94 6.20
C ARG A 73 7.65 7.43 6.24
N ARG A 74 8.82 6.98 6.70
CA ARG A 74 9.11 5.55 6.87
C ARG A 74 8.21 4.90 7.92
N GLY A 75 7.93 5.61 9.02
CA GLY A 75 6.99 5.16 10.06
C GLY A 75 5.56 5.00 9.53
N LEU A 76 5.09 5.95 8.72
CA LEU A 76 3.79 5.87 8.04
C LEU A 76 3.71 4.64 7.15
N CYS A 77 4.72 4.43 6.30
CA CYS A 77 4.78 3.29 5.39
C CYS A 77 4.82 1.96 6.17
N ALA A 78 5.66 1.87 7.20
CA ALA A 78 5.77 0.69 8.04
C ALA A 78 4.43 0.34 8.71
N LYS A 79 3.72 1.35 9.23
CA LYS A 79 2.44 1.15 9.90
C LYS A 79 1.32 0.78 8.93
N LEU A 80 1.27 1.45 7.77
CA LEU A 80 0.32 1.14 6.72
C LEU A 80 0.48 -0.30 6.24
N LEU A 81 1.72 -0.77 6.09
CA LEU A 81 1.99 -2.10 5.57
C LEU A 81 2.15 -3.15 6.68
N LYS A 82 1.90 -2.79 7.96
CA LYS A 82 2.19 -3.60 9.16
C LYS A 82 3.52 -4.35 9.07
N LEU A 83 4.56 -3.65 8.63
CA LEU A 83 5.88 -4.22 8.51
C LEU A 83 6.49 -4.39 9.90
N GLU A 84 6.43 -5.61 10.41
CA GLU A 84 7.11 -5.99 11.65
C GLU A 84 8.60 -6.17 11.40
N ARG A 85 9.43 -5.72 12.35
CA ARG A 85 10.90 -5.82 12.22
C ARG A 85 11.36 -7.25 11.99
N ALA A 86 10.78 -8.21 12.71
CA ALA A 86 11.10 -9.63 12.57
C ALA A 86 10.81 -10.15 11.15
N ALA A 87 9.66 -9.78 10.57
CA ALA A 87 9.31 -10.18 9.21
C ALA A 87 10.27 -9.59 8.16
N ILE A 88 10.73 -8.34 8.34
CA ILE A 88 11.72 -7.71 7.45
C ILE A 88 13.08 -8.41 7.59
N MET A 89 13.48 -8.77 8.81
CA MET A 89 14.72 -9.51 9.07
C MET A 89 14.72 -10.82 8.30
N ASP A 90 13.64 -11.59 8.41
CA ASP A 90 13.52 -12.90 7.77
C ASP A 90 13.45 -12.80 6.23
N GLU A 91 12.70 -11.83 5.69
CA GLU A 91 12.50 -11.69 4.24
C GLU A 91 13.74 -11.15 3.52
N LEU A 92 14.49 -10.25 4.16
CA LEU A 92 15.67 -9.61 3.57
C LEU A 92 17.01 -10.21 4.05
N ASP A 93 16.96 -11.25 4.89
CA ASP A 93 18.14 -11.86 5.53
C ASP A 93 19.02 -10.83 6.25
N LEU A 94 18.39 -10.02 7.12
CA LEU A 94 19.02 -8.91 7.83
C LEU A 94 19.04 -9.14 9.34
N SER A 95 20.09 -8.66 10.01
CA SER A 95 20.13 -8.60 11.48
C SER A 95 19.18 -7.52 12.01
N ASN A 96 18.78 -7.63 13.28
CA ASN A 96 17.94 -6.60 13.94
C ASN A 96 18.60 -5.20 13.90
N GLY A 97 19.92 -5.14 14.05
CA GLY A 97 20.68 -3.91 13.87
C GLY A 97 20.57 -3.36 12.46
N ALA A 98 20.72 -4.20 11.43
CA ALA A 98 20.57 -3.82 10.03
C ALA A 98 19.14 -3.37 9.68
N VAL A 99 18.11 -4.01 10.27
CA VAL A 99 16.72 -3.56 10.11
C VAL A 99 16.50 -2.23 10.82
N SER A 100 16.94 -2.04 12.06
CA SER A 100 16.86 -0.73 12.74
C SER A 100 17.54 0.38 11.92
N ASN A 101 18.70 0.08 11.34
CA ASN A 101 19.48 0.95 10.47
C ASN A 101 18.79 1.27 9.14
N LEU A 102 17.98 0.34 8.64
CA LEU A 102 17.15 0.55 7.45
C LEU A 102 16.16 1.70 7.68
N PHE A 103 15.63 1.84 8.90
CA PHE A 103 14.67 2.89 9.25
C PHE A 103 15.34 4.17 9.79
N ASN A 104 16.42 4.06 10.57
CA ASN A 104 16.95 5.14 11.43
C ASN A 104 18.31 5.71 10.99
N GLU A 105 18.64 5.66 9.71
CA GLU A 105 19.83 6.27 9.09
C GLU A 105 21.22 5.75 9.51
N SER A 106 21.38 5.04 10.61
CA SER A 106 22.68 4.58 11.08
C SER A 106 23.27 3.49 10.17
N THR A 107 24.41 3.76 9.52
CA THR A 107 25.29 2.80 8.82
C THR A 107 24.75 2.03 7.58
N LYS A 108 25.46 2.21 6.46
CA LYS A 108 25.24 1.58 5.14
C LYS A 108 25.13 0.04 5.23
N PRO A 109 24.16 -0.61 4.56
CA PRO A 109 24.32 -1.99 4.14
C PRO A 109 25.07 -2.09 2.80
N ASN A 110 25.59 -3.29 2.50
CA ASN A 110 26.31 -3.65 1.27
C ASN A 110 25.44 -3.61 -0.02
N TRP A 111 24.17 -3.21 0.08
CA TRP A 111 23.23 -3.03 -1.02
C TRP A 111 22.60 -1.63 -0.89
N PRO A 112 22.18 -0.97 -1.98
CA PRO A 112 21.63 0.37 -1.89
C PRO A 112 20.29 0.37 -1.13
N ARG A 113 20.34 0.75 0.15
CA ARG A 113 19.21 1.04 1.08
C ARG A 113 17.99 1.67 0.38
N PRO A 114 18.17 2.60 -0.58
CA PRO A 114 17.04 3.16 -1.29
C PRO A 114 16.16 2.15 -2.00
N PHE A 115 16.72 1.16 -2.69
CA PHE A 115 15.91 0.17 -3.42
C PHE A 115 15.15 -0.76 -2.48
N GLN A 116 15.76 -1.16 -1.35
CA GLN A 116 15.12 -2.05 -0.37
C GLN A 116 13.88 -1.41 0.25
N LEU A 117 13.99 -0.16 0.70
CA LEU A 117 12.86 0.56 1.30
C LEU A 117 11.75 0.87 0.31
N SER A 118 12.12 1.16 -0.94
CA SER A 118 11.15 1.55 -1.97
C SER A 118 10.36 0.36 -2.47
N VAL A 119 10.99 -0.81 -2.51
CA VAL A 119 10.31 -2.08 -2.76
C VAL A 119 9.44 -2.48 -1.57
N LEU A 120 9.96 -2.38 -0.34
CA LEU A 120 9.20 -2.72 0.87
C LEU A 120 7.97 -1.83 1.06
N PHE A 121 8.12 -0.54 0.84
CA PHE A 121 7.05 0.42 1.04
C PHE A 121 6.16 0.58 -0.20
N GLU A 122 6.65 0.22 -1.38
CA GLU A 122 5.97 0.48 -2.67
C GLU A 122 5.72 1.98 -2.92
N HIS A 123 6.66 2.80 -2.47
CA HIS A 123 6.73 4.22 -2.80
C HIS A 123 7.88 4.48 -3.77
N PRO A 124 7.77 5.50 -4.64
CA PRO A 124 8.92 6.02 -5.35
C PRO A 124 10.09 6.27 -4.40
N TRP A 125 11.28 5.85 -4.82
CA TRP A 125 12.38 5.69 -3.89
C TRP A 125 12.85 6.98 -3.26
N GLN A 126 12.74 8.08 -3.99
CA GLN A 126 13.04 9.40 -3.49
C GLN A 126 12.18 9.79 -2.27
N LEU A 127 10.90 9.36 -2.24
CA LEU A 127 9.95 9.67 -1.16
C LEU A 127 10.28 9.01 0.18
N VAL A 128 11.18 8.04 0.21
CA VAL A 128 11.55 7.32 1.46
C VAL A 128 13.05 7.40 1.75
N ASN A 129 13.79 8.16 0.92
CA ASN A 129 15.23 8.32 1.00
C ASN A 129 15.75 9.76 0.97
N TYR A 130 14.98 10.72 0.46
CA TYR A 130 15.39 12.14 0.42
C TYR A 130 14.48 13.02 1.24
N GLU A 131 15.06 13.89 2.07
CA GLU A 131 14.35 14.90 2.86
C GLU A 131 13.42 15.76 2.00
N SER A 132 13.91 16.20 0.83
CA SER A 132 13.12 16.92 -0.18
C SER A 132 13.08 16.11 -1.47
N PRO A 133 12.07 15.23 -1.66
CA PRO A 133 11.95 14.47 -2.90
C PRO A 133 11.63 15.39 -4.07
N ASP A 134 12.15 15.07 -5.25
CA ASP A 134 11.85 15.83 -6.47
C ASP A 134 10.34 15.77 -6.78
N PRO A 135 9.67 16.86 -7.22
CA PRO A 135 8.24 16.83 -7.56
C PRO A 135 7.85 15.79 -8.62
N TYR A 136 8.76 15.41 -9.51
CA TYR A 136 8.59 14.34 -10.50
C TYR A 136 8.82 12.94 -9.92
N SER A 137 9.26 12.81 -8.66
CA SER A 137 9.44 11.52 -7.97
C SER A 137 8.18 10.66 -8.01
N TYR A 138 6.99 11.27 -8.01
CA TYR A 138 5.70 10.56 -8.12
C TYR A 138 5.46 9.91 -9.49
N LEU A 139 6.21 10.30 -10.51
CA LEU A 139 6.19 9.70 -11.85
C LEU A 139 7.19 8.57 -11.97
N GLU A 140 8.26 8.60 -11.17
CA GLU A 140 9.26 7.54 -11.12
C GLU A 140 8.65 6.29 -10.52
N SER A 141 8.68 5.22 -11.31
CA SER A 141 8.26 3.94 -10.83
C SER A 141 9.27 3.43 -9.78
N PRO A 142 8.86 2.89 -8.61
CA PRO A 142 9.72 1.98 -7.87
C PRO A 142 9.86 0.65 -8.63
N GLU A 143 9.68 0.64 -9.97
CA GLU A 143 9.99 -0.48 -10.84
C GLU A 143 11.41 -0.90 -10.48
N TYR A 144 11.52 -1.97 -9.70
CA TYR A 144 11.88 -3.30 -10.18
C TYR A 144 12.65 -3.30 -11.51
N PHE A 145 13.63 -2.41 -11.66
CA PHE A 145 14.49 -2.41 -12.83
C PHE A 145 15.61 -3.45 -12.62
N GLU A 146 15.41 -4.53 -13.37
CA GLU A 146 16.38 -5.32 -14.12
C GLU A 146 17.33 -6.28 -13.38
N GLU A 147 17.61 -6.14 -12.08
CA GLU A 147 18.57 -7.04 -11.41
C GLU A 147 18.08 -7.73 -10.11
N ARG A 148 16.85 -8.28 -10.15
CA ARG A 148 16.33 -9.36 -9.27
C ARG A 148 15.81 -8.97 -7.87
N VAL A 149 14.61 -8.38 -7.81
CA VAL A 149 13.76 -8.45 -6.60
C VAL A 149 12.32 -8.94 -6.91
N SER A 150 11.86 -8.87 -8.17
CA SER A 150 10.56 -9.40 -8.58
C SER A 150 10.71 -10.76 -9.28
N LYS A 151 10.05 -11.78 -8.74
CA LYS A 151 10.03 -13.14 -9.31
C LYS A 151 9.14 -13.13 -10.56
N LYS A 152 9.68 -13.60 -11.69
CA LYS A 152 8.88 -13.84 -12.90
C LYS A 152 7.90 -14.97 -12.66
N MET A 153 6.63 -14.79 -13.02
CA MET A 153 5.57 -15.73 -12.71
C MET A 153 4.47 -15.78 -13.77
N TYR A 154 3.89 -16.95 -13.98
CA TYR A 154 2.67 -17.08 -14.77
C TYR A 154 1.44 -16.86 -13.88
N LEU A 155 0.34 -16.35 -14.46
CA LEU A 155 -0.91 -16.05 -13.77
C LEU A 155 -1.40 -17.23 -12.90
N GLN A 156 -1.34 -18.44 -13.44
CA GLN A 156 -1.79 -19.68 -12.77
C GLN A 156 -1.01 -19.99 -11.49
N ASP A 157 0.23 -19.53 -11.37
CA ASP A 157 1.09 -19.82 -10.23
C ASP A 157 0.93 -18.79 -9.10
N LEU A 158 0.34 -17.63 -9.39
CA LEU A 158 0.21 -16.52 -8.43
C LEU A 158 -0.52 -16.96 -7.15
N VAL A 159 -1.61 -17.73 -7.28
CA VAL A 159 -2.43 -18.15 -6.13
C VAL A 159 -1.64 -19.00 -5.13
N ASN A 160 -0.72 -19.83 -5.62
CA ASN A 160 0.07 -20.74 -4.79
C ASN A 160 1.13 -19.99 -3.98
N GLU A 161 1.60 -18.85 -4.48
CA GLU A 161 2.59 -18.05 -3.77
C GLU A 161 2.01 -17.33 -2.55
N ARG A 162 0.69 -17.11 -2.48
CA ARG A 162 0.04 -16.42 -1.35
C ARG A 162 0.50 -16.98 0.00
N SER A 163 0.53 -18.31 0.12
CA SER A 163 0.93 -19.01 1.36
C SER A 163 2.39 -18.80 1.76
N LYS A 164 3.23 -18.37 0.82
CA LYS A 164 4.67 -18.14 1.00
C LYS A 164 5.02 -16.67 1.19
N VAL A 165 4.01 -15.79 1.17
CA VAL A 165 4.19 -14.36 1.36
C VAL A 165 3.89 -14.05 2.81
N THR A 166 4.91 -13.61 3.55
CA THR A 166 4.82 -13.23 4.97
C THR A 166 4.24 -11.83 5.15
N SER A 167 4.56 -10.94 4.19
CA SER A 167 4.12 -9.55 4.21
C SER A 167 3.73 -9.08 2.82
N ILE A 168 4.70 -8.73 1.98
CA ILE A 168 4.49 -8.22 0.63
C ILE A 168 5.50 -8.88 -0.30
N ARG A 169 5.05 -9.28 -1.49
CA ARG A 169 5.95 -9.82 -2.50
C ARG A 169 5.53 -9.42 -3.90
N GLY A 170 6.48 -8.87 -4.67
CA GLY A 170 6.28 -8.41 -6.04
C GLY A 170 6.59 -9.47 -7.10
N TYR A 171 5.88 -9.40 -8.22
CA TYR A 171 5.97 -10.32 -9.35
C TYR A 171 5.94 -9.57 -10.68
N VAL A 172 6.65 -10.14 -11.67
CA VAL A 172 6.46 -9.80 -13.09
C VAL A 172 5.62 -10.90 -13.72
N ILE A 173 4.45 -10.54 -14.25
CA ILE A 173 3.47 -11.50 -14.74
C ILE A 173 3.71 -11.73 -16.23
N LEU A 174 4.16 -12.94 -16.57
CA LEU A 174 4.64 -13.28 -17.91
C LEU A 174 3.53 -13.40 -18.96
N ASP A 175 2.33 -13.75 -18.54
CA ASP A 175 1.19 -14.01 -19.42
C ASP A 175 -0.05 -13.18 -19.06
N ALA A 176 0.17 -11.97 -18.52
CA ALA A 176 -0.89 -11.03 -18.17
C ALA A 176 -1.91 -10.74 -19.29
N PRO A 177 -1.53 -10.67 -20.58
CA PRO A 177 -2.51 -10.45 -21.66
C PRO A 177 -3.60 -11.53 -21.76
N LYS A 178 -3.37 -12.75 -21.20
CA LYS A 178 -4.41 -13.78 -21.13
C LYS A 178 -5.61 -13.36 -20.27
N LEU A 179 -5.39 -12.49 -19.30
CA LEU A 179 -6.42 -11.99 -18.39
C LEU A 179 -6.81 -10.54 -18.71
N PHE A 180 -5.84 -9.72 -19.10
CA PHE A 180 -6.01 -8.31 -19.42
C PHE A 180 -5.66 -8.05 -20.88
N LEU A 181 -6.63 -8.29 -21.79
CA LEU A 181 -6.42 -8.19 -23.23
C LEU A 181 -5.96 -6.80 -23.70
N GLN A 182 -6.23 -5.76 -22.92
CA GLN A 182 -5.82 -4.38 -23.20
C GLN A 182 -4.34 -4.09 -22.87
N GLU A 183 -3.67 -4.98 -22.14
CA GLU A 183 -2.27 -4.79 -21.76
C GLU A 183 -1.35 -5.34 -22.85
N SER A 184 -0.56 -4.44 -23.45
CA SER A 184 0.48 -4.77 -24.44
C SER A 184 1.89 -4.82 -23.85
N ASN A 185 2.06 -4.31 -22.63
CA ASN A 185 3.33 -4.23 -21.91
C ASN A 185 3.36 -5.24 -20.74
N ALA A 186 4.55 -5.44 -20.18
CA ALA A 186 4.70 -6.25 -18.97
C ALA A 186 3.83 -5.69 -17.84
N VAL A 187 2.99 -6.55 -17.26
CA VAL A 187 2.20 -6.24 -16.07
C VAL A 187 2.95 -6.75 -14.86
N THR A 188 3.02 -5.92 -13.83
CA THR A 188 3.53 -6.35 -12.52
C THR A 188 2.36 -6.60 -11.58
N GLY A 189 2.63 -7.20 -10.45
CA GLY A 189 1.67 -7.26 -9.38
C GLY A 189 2.33 -7.66 -8.08
N ARG A 190 1.56 -7.69 -7.01
CA ARG A 190 2.07 -8.11 -5.71
C ARG A 190 1.02 -8.79 -4.87
N TRP A 191 1.46 -9.73 -4.05
CA TRP A 191 0.69 -10.17 -2.91
C TRP A 191 0.91 -9.22 -1.75
N VAL A 192 -0.18 -8.86 -1.08
CA VAL A 192 -0.15 -8.13 0.19
C VAL A 192 -0.95 -8.94 1.19
N THR A 193 -0.27 -9.38 2.24
CA THR A 193 -0.81 -10.32 3.24
C THR A 193 -0.84 -9.76 4.65
N THR A 194 -0.54 -8.48 4.81
CA THR A 194 -0.36 -7.84 6.11
C THR A 194 -1.66 -7.37 6.76
N TYR A 195 -2.77 -7.35 6.02
CA TYR A 195 -4.07 -6.99 6.57
C TYR A 195 -4.70 -8.20 7.30
N PRO A 196 -5.16 -8.06 8.56
CA PRO A 196 -5.80 -9.16 9.28
C PRO A 196 -7.18 -9.51 8.71
N GLU A 197 -7.82 -8.59 8.01
CA GLU A 197 -9.15 -8.74 7.43
C GLU A 197 -9.15 -9.57 6.14
N PHE A 198 -8.16 -9.33 5.26
CA PHE A 198 -8.05 -9.97 3.95
C PHE A 198 -6.60 -10.01 3.46
N ASP A 199 -6.30 -10.93 2.55
CA ASP A 199 -5.16 -10.78 1.65
C ASP A 199 -5.66 -10.20 0.33
N TYR A 200 -4.79 -9.56 -0.42
CA TYR A 200 -5.12 -9.24 -1.80
C TYR A 200 -3.92 -9.38 -2.72
N PHE A 201 -4.22 -9.75 -3.96
CA PHE A 201 -3.27 -9.58 -5.05
C PHE A 201 -3.60 -8.28 -5.77
N GLU A 202 -2.61 -7.41 -5.90
CA GLU A 202 -2.74 -6.15 -6.63
C GLU A 202 -2.07 -6.28 -8.00
N PHE A 203 -2.87 -6.20 -9.06
CA PHE A 203 -2.38 -6.06 -10.42
C PHE A 203 -2.05 -4.60 -10.71
N HIS A 204 -0.88 -4.39 -11.29
CA HIS A 204 -0.36 -3.10 -11.67
C HIS A 204 -0.55 -2.86 -13.16
N LEU A 205 -1.70 -2.28 -13.51
CA LEU A 205 -2.14 -2.13 -14.89
C LEU A 205 -1.71 -0.77 -15.48
N ASN A 206 -1.50 -0.74 -16.78
CA ASN A 206 -1.19 0.48 -17.52
C ASN A 206 -2.45 1.16 -18.06
N SER A 207 -3.54 0.39 -18.24
CA SER A 207 -4.84 0.88 -18.72
C SER A 207 -5.94 0.59 -17.71
N GLU A 208 -7.08 1.29 -17.83
CA GLU A 208 -8.27 0.99 -17.02
C GLU A 208 -8.76 -0.44 -17.29
N PRO A 209 -8.86 -1.30 -16.26
CA PRO A 209 -9.45 -2.62 -16.42
C PRO A 209 -10.97 -2.54 -16.61
N LEU A 210 -11.47 -3.09 -17.71
CA LEU A 210 -12.91 -3.32 -17.88
C LEU A 210 -13.34 -4.56 -17.09
N VAL A 211 -13.95 -4.38 -15.92
CA VAL A 211 -14.41 -5.50 -15.05
C VAL A 211 -15.74 -6.08 -15.53
N ASN A 212 -15.69 -6.72 -16.70
CA ASN A 212 -16.79 -7.43 -17.33
C ASN A 212 -16.91 -8.88 -16.81
N ASN A 213 -17.95 -9.61 -17.25
CA ASN A 213 -18.18 -11.00 -16.85
C ASN A 213 -17.06 -11.97 -17.26
N VAL A 214 -16.31 -11.66 -18.32
CA VAL A 214 -15.18 -12.48 -18.78
C VAL A 214 -14.01 -12.34 -17.81
N LEU A 215 -13.61 -11.11 -17.47
CA LEU A 215 -12.56 -10.85 -16.50
C LEU A 215 -12.93 -11.41 -15.12
N ARG A 216 -14.18 -11.24 -14.68
CA ARG A 216 -14.64 -11.81 -13.39
C ARG A 216 -14.50 -13.33 -13.36
N LYS A 217 -14.89 -14.02 -14.43
CA LYS A 217 -14.72 -15.49 -14.53
C LYS A 217 -13.25 -15.89 -14.50
N GLY A 218 -12.40 -15.24 -15.31
CA GLY A 218 -10.97 -15.53 -15.32
C GLY A 218 -10.31 -15.28 -13.96
N LEU A 219 -10.66 -14.19 -13.29
CA LEU A 219 -10.19 -13.90 -11.93
C LEU A 219 -10.68 -14.94 -10.92
N GLN A 220 -11.92 -15.39 -11.03
CA GLN A 220 -12.48 -16.40 -10.13
C GLN A 220 -11.85 -17.79 -10.36
N GLU A 221 -11.48 -18.13 -11.60
CA GLU A 221 -10.74 -19.35 -11.93
C GLU A 221 -9.31 -19.31 -11.35
N LEU A 222 -8.62 -18.17 -11.51
CA LEU A 222 -7.26 -17.99 -10.99
C LEU A 222 -7.21 -17.84 -9.47
N PHE A 223 -8.19 -17.17 -8.86
CA PHE A 223 -8.26 -16.87 -7.44
C PHE A 223 -9.61 -17.35 -6.87
N PRO A 224 -9.81 -18.67 -6.69
CA PRO A 224 -11.12 -19.25 -6.33
C PRO A 224 -11.65 -18.82 -4.95
N LEU A 225 -10.74 -18.40 -4.07
CA LEU A 225 -11.06 -17.89 -2.73
C LEU A 225 -11.40 -16.39 -2.73
N ALA A 226 -11.14 -15.67 -3.81
CA ALA A 226 -11.44 -14.26 -3.90
C ALA A 226 -12.96 -14.00 -3.92
N LYS A 227 -13.37 -12.90 -3.28
CA LYS A 227 -14.78 -12.49 -3.19
C LYS A 227 -15.04 -11.15 -3.83
N HIS A 228 -14.06 -10.25 -3.75
CA HIS A 228 -14.21 -8.88 -4.19
C HIS A 228 -13.09 -8.48 -5.12
N VAL A 229 -13.45 -7.63 -6.08
CA VAL A 229 -12.51 -6.95 -6.94
C VAL A 229 -12.72 -5.47 -6.78
N ILE A 230 -11.64 -4.73 -6.63
CA ILE A 230 -11.66 -3.28 -6.54
C ILE A 230 -10.70 -2.73 -7.58
N THR A 231 -11.14 -1.74 -8.34
CA THR A 231 -10.28 -0.96 -9.22
C THR A 231 -10.05 0.40 -8.59
N THR A 232 -8.81 0.85 -8.49
CA THR A 232 -8.47 2.14 -7.86
C THR A 232 -7.20 2.69 -8.47
N TYR A 233 -6.98 4.00 -8.36
CA TYR A 233 -5.66 4.58 -8.61
C TYR A 233 -4.66 4.08 -7.57
N ARG A 234 -3.42 3.95 -8.04
CA ARG A 234 -2.29 3.75 -7.15
C ARG A 234 -1.96 5.09 -6.49
N PRO A 235 -1.74 5.13 -5.17
CA PRO A 235 -1.59 6.40 -4.46
C PRO A 235 -0.39 7.27 -4.91
N PHE A 236 0.65 6.65 -5.49
CA PHE A 236 1.91 7.32 -5.84
C PHE A 236 2.39 7.08 -7.27
N LYS A 237 1.50 6.68 -8.17
CA LYS A 237 1.82 6.48 -9.59
C LYS A 237 1.07 7.47 -10.44
N PRO A 238 1.49 7.70 -11.70
CA PRO A 238 0.83 8.66 -12.57
C PRO A 238 -0.68 8.48 -12.46
N LEU A 239 -1.42 9.60 -12.38
CA LEU A 239 -2.88 9.65 -12.19
C LEU A 239 -3.68 8.86 -13.25
N THR A 240 -2.99 8.29 -14.24
CA THR A 240 -3.52 7.46 -15.32
C THR A 240 -3.34 5.96 -15.08
N LYS A 241 -2.48 5.53 -14.15
CA LYS A 241 -2.20 4.11 -13.89
C LYS A 241 -3.13 3.55 -12.82
N ARG A 242 -3.76 2.43 -13.15
CA ARG A 242 -4.75 1.76 -12.28
C ARG A 242 -4.14 0.57 -11.56
N SER A 243 -4.81 0.20 -10.49
CA SER A 243 -4.60 -1.05 -9.78
C SER A 243 -5.91 -1.83 -9.75
N LEU A 244 -5.80 -3.15 -9.90
CA LEU A 244 -6.92 -4.06 -9.70
C LEU A 244 -6.58 -4.98 -8.53
N TRP A 245 -7.35 -4.85 -7.46
CA TRP A 245 -7.17 -5.60 -6.22
C TRP A 245 -8.11 -6.79 -6.24
N VAL A 246 -7.55 -7.99 -6.16
CA VAL A 246 -8.28 -9.24 -6.01
C VAL A 246 -8.25 -9.64 -4.54
N ILE A 247 -9.36 -9.43 -3.85
CA ILE A 247 -9.44 -9.53 -2.39
C ILE A 247 -9.89 -10.93 -1.98
N VAL A 248 -9.06 -11.57 -1.17
CA VAL A 248 -9.30 -12.87 -0.55
C VAL A 248 -9.52 -12.68 0.95
N PRO A 249 -10.75 -12.83 1.45
CA PRO A 249 -11.04 -12.62 2.87
C PRO A 249 -10.29 -13.63 3.75
N LYS A 250 -9.79 -13.18 4.90
CA LYS A 250 -9.28 -14.06 5.96
C LYS A 250 -10.39 -14.43 6.92
N ASN A 251 -11.18 -13.43 7.33
CA ASN A 251 -12.32 -13.62 8.21
C ASN A 251 -13.37 -12.54 7.95
N GLU A 252 -14.43 -12.91 7.23
CA GLU A 252 -15.54 -12.01 6.89
C GLU A 252 -16.38 -11.58 8.10
N ASN A 253 -16.29 -12.31 9.22
CA ASN A 253 -17.01 -12.00 10.44
C ASN A 253 -16.30 -10.94 11.30
N LEU A 254 -15.09 -10.53 10.94
CA LEU A 254 -14.41 -9.43 11.63
C LEU A 254 -15.17 -8.12 11.36
N PRO A 255 -15.57 -7.35 12.39
CA PRO A 255 -16.20 -6.05 12.19
C PRO A 255 -15.35 -5.10 11.34
N SER A 256 -14.03 -5.19 11.47
CA SER A 256 -13.09 -4.38 10.69
C SER A 256 -13.07 -4.72 9.19
N TYR A 257 -13.43 -5.95 8.81
CA TYR A 257 -13.52 -6.35 7.40
C TYR A 257 -14.60 -5.56 6.67
N ALA A 258 -15.80 -5.46 7.25
CA ALA A 258 -16.91 -4.73 6.66
C ALA A 258 -16.60 -3.23 6.56
N GLY A 259 -15.99 -2.66 7.59
CA GLY A 259 -15.60 -1.25 7.59
C GLY A 259 -14.48 -0.94 6.60
N MET A 260 -13.44 -1.78 6.50
CA MET A 260 -12.40 -1.62 5.48
C MET A 260 -12.95 -1.71 4.06
N LEU A 261 -13.86 -2.65 3.79
CA LEU A 261 -14.51 -2.71 2.48
C LEU A 261 -15.36 -1.47 2.22
N HIS A 262 -16.05 -0.94 3.23
CA HIS A 262 -16.82 0.30 3.10
C HIS A 262 -15.91 1.50 2.80
N GLU A 263 -14.79 1.61 3.52
CA GLU A 263 -13.77 2.64 3.28
C GLU A 263 -13.25 2.62 1.84
N LEU A 264 -12.90 1.42 1.35
CA LEU A 264 -12.47 1.25 -0.03
C LEU A 264 -13.58 1.59 -1.05
N LYS A 265 -14.85 1.34 -0.73
CA LYS A 265 -15.98 1.57 -1.66
C LYS A 265 -16.39 3.03 -1.76
N GLU A 266 -16.55 3.69 -0.62
CA GLU A 266 -17.26 4.99 -0.57
C GLU A 266 -16.30 6.17 -0.61
N TYR A 267 -15.09 6.02 -0.05
CA TYR A 267 -14.24 7.16 0.28
C TYR A 267 -12.94 7.21 -0.49
N ARG A 268 -12.59 6.15 -1.22
CA ARG A 268 -11.37 6.14 -2.03
C ARG A 268 -11.68 6.69 -3.42
N GLU A 269 -10.94 7.72 -3.81
CA GLU A 269 -11.13 8.42 -5.07
C GLU A 269 -11.11 7.47 -6.28
N HIS A 270 -12.08 7.64 -7.19
CA HIS A 270 -12.20 6.89 -8.44
C HIS A 270 -12.13 5.36 -8.26
N THR A 271 -12.67 4.87 -7.16
CA THR A 271 -12.71 3.44 -6.86
C THR A 271 -13.99 2.80 -7.39
N GLU A 272 -13.86 1.70 -8.14
CA GLU A 272 -15.02 0.87 -8.51
C GLU A 272 -14.95 -0.47 -7.78
N TYR A 273 -16.09 -0.88 -7.22
CA TYR A 273 -16.22 -2.14 -6.51
C TYR A 273 -17.05 -3.14 -7.30
N HIS A 274 -16.57 -4.38 -7.33
CA HIS A 274 -17.25 -5.49 -7.97
C HIS A 274 -17.24 -6.72 -7.06
N ARG A 275 -18.36 -7.46 -7.07
CA ARG A 275 -18.41 -8.81 -6.53
C ARG A 275 -18.00 -9.81 -7.61
N LEU A 276 -17.20 -10.79 -7.24
CA LEU A 276 -16.85 -11.92 -8.12
C LEU A 276 -17.95 -12.99 -8.17
N ARG A 277 -18.87 -12.99 -7.19
CA ARG A 277 -20.03 -13.88 -7.12
C ARG A 277 -21.32 -13.07 -7.04
#